data_AF-A0A8S0WLI0-F1
#
_entry.id   AF-A0A8S0WLI0-F1
#
_cell.length_a   1.000
_cell.length_b   1.000
_cell.length_c   1.000
_cell.angle_alpha   90.00
_cell.angle_beta   90.00
_cell.angle_gamma   90.00
#
_symmetry.space_group_name_H-M   'P 1'
#
loop_
_entity.id
_entity.type
_entity.pdbx_description
1 polymer ?
#
loop_
_entity_poly.entity_id
_entity_poly.type
_entity_poly.pdbx_seq_one_letter_code
_entity_poly.pdbx_strand_id
1 'polypeptide(L)'
;MHELDLGSFKDNAGLECEELSRLVSRMTSLRALACGSRKLTSKALASLVSQPHLSKLQISNSSQDFLRAVKGDAKVFLSSLHHLRIVEDDLTQFAQLLNKMRPIELQTLSIACIGTPKTMDLAGVLKILEEGSNGDLREITIKQVPPKNRFEVVIPDETVVIDSMTLQPLLAFKDLTTISVDLRCTFLLTDAELTFMAEAWPRLQHLQLGSMQGWGIDTNVTFVGLLSLLRLCPDLRYLVLPFDARAHEQLDASAIAPECTNTKITYLNVSNAPVPFLMTHPVDRELGVNKRNDNLAKVVARVLLRVLPNLCGIGGSWLYHGGETGTVAEMGWLLVGHTLTQERVATVG
;
A
#
# COMPACT_ATOMS: atom_id res chain seq x y z
N MET A 1 19.06 -10.51 -27.01
CA MET A 1 18.20 -9.58 -26.24
C MET A 1 17.70 -10.32 -25.01
N HIS A 2 18.10 -9.88 -23.83
CA HIS A 2 17.77 -10.56 -22.56
C HIS A 2 16.59 -9.93 -21.84
N GLU A 3 16.20 -8.71 -22.21
CA GLU A 3 15.13 -7.98 -21.58
C GLU A 3 14.21 -7.42 -22.66
N LEU A 4 12.91 -7.47 -22.41
CA LEU A 4 11.88 -6.85 -23.24
C LEU A 4 10.94 -6.06 -22.34
N ASP A 5 10.96 -4.73 -22.49
CA ASP A 5 10.13 -3.83 -21.71
C ASP A 5 9.23 -3.00 -22.63
N LEU A 6 7.93 -3.24 -22.54
CA LEU A 6 6.88 -2.50 -23.25
C LEU A 6 6.15 -1.50 -22.31
N GLY A 7 6.72 -1.25 -21.13
CA GLY A 7 6.22 -0.35 -20.09
C GLY A 7 5.38 -1.05 -19.02
N SER A 8 4.99 -0.25 -18.02
CA SER A 8 4.03 -0.64 -16.97
C SER A 8 2.65 -0.92 -17.58
N PHE A 9 1.97 -1.99 -17.15
CA PHE A 9 0.57 -2.14 -17.54
C PHE A 9 -0.27 -1.01 -16.96
N LYS A 10 -1.08 -0.39 -17.83
CA LYS A 10 -2.17 0.49 -17.43
C LYS A 10 -3.36 -0.38 -17.08
N ASP A 11 -4.20 0.09 -16.17
CA ASP A 11 -5.34 -0.59 -15.51
C ASP A 11 -6.44 -1.16 -16.44
N ASN A 12 -6.20 -1.25 -17.75
CA ASN A 12 -7.10 -1.84 -18.71
C ASN A 12 -6.69 -3.28 -19.02
N ALA A 13 -7.65 -4.20 -18.94
CA ALA A 13 -7.52 -5.54 -19.49
C ALA A 13 -7.19 -5.43 -20.99
N GLY A 14 -5.95 -5.71 -21.37
CA GLY A 14 -5.59 -5.66 -22.78
C GLY A 14 -5.92 -6.96 -23.49
N LEU A 15 -5.97 -6.83 -24.82
CA LEU A 15 -6.21 -7.91 -25.74
C LEU A 15 -4.97 -8.80 -25.83
N GLU A 16 -5.19 -10.06 -26.19
CA GLU A 16 -4.11 -10.97 -26.57
C GLU A 16 -3.35 -10.39 -27.77
N CYS A 17 -2.01 -10.46 -27.73
CA CYS A 17 -1.14 -9.97 -28.79
C CYS A 17 -0.33 -11.14 -29.35
N GLU A 18 -0.76 -11.65 -30.52
CA GLU A 18 -0.16 -12.79 -31.21
C GLU A 18 1.29 -12.51 -31.63
N GLU A 19 1.58 -11.31 -32.14
CA GLU A 19 2.91 -10.91 -32.59
C GLU A 19 3.91 -10.89 -31.43
N LEU A 20 3.49 -10.30 -30.29
CA LEU A 20 4.29 -10.29 -29.06
C LEU A 20 4.50 -11.71 -28.54
N SER A 21 3.45 -12.54 -28.57
CA SER A 21 3.52 -13.93 -28.13
C SER A 21 4.52 -14.73 -28.96
N ARG A 22 4.50 -14.58 -30.30
CA ARG A 22 5.48 -15.21 -31.20
C ARG A 22 6.89 -14.73 -30.94
N LEU A 23 7.07 -13.43 -30.66
CA LEU A 23 8.38 -12.87 -30.31
C LEU A 23 8.91 -13.48 -29.01
N VAL A 24 8.11 -13.46 -27.95
CA VAL A 24 8.47 -14.00 -26.62
C VAL A 24 8.81 -15.48 -26.70
N SER A 25 8.05 -16.29 -27.45
CA SER A 25 8.34 -17.71 -27.65
C SER A 25 9.69 -17.99 -28.35
N ARG A 26 10.27 -17.01 -29.04
CA ARG A 26 11.59 -17.14 -29.70
C ARG A 26 12.74 -16.66 -28.81
N MET A 27 12.45 -16.03 -27.67
CA MET A 27 13.47 -15.48 -26.77
C MET A 27 13.86 -16.50 -25.69
N THR A 28 14.71 -17.45 -26.03
CA THR A 28 15.15 -18.55 -25.15
C THR A 28 16.17 -18.15 -24.06
N SER A 29 16.54 -16.87 -23.99
CA SER A 29 17.47 -16.33 -22.99
C SER A 29 16.90 -15.11 -22.29
N LEU A 30 15.57 -15.03 -22.21
CA LEU A 30 14.85 -13.93 -21.60
C LEU A 30 15.05 -13.97 -20.07
N ARG A 31 15.50 -12.84 -19.52
CA ARG A 31 15.75 -12.61 -18.09
C ARG A 31 14.72 -11.69 -17.46
N ALA A 32 14.19 -10.74 -18.24
CA ALA A 32 13.16 -9.81 -17.80
C ALA A 32 12.12 -9.59 -18.89
N LEU A 33 10.84 -9.58 -18.50
CA LEU A 33 9.74 -9.29 -19.39
C LEU A 33 8.73 -8.36 -18.74
N ALA A 34 8.41 -7.25 -19.41
CA ALA A 34 7.29 -6.39 -19.09
C ALA A 34 6.41 -6.21 -20.35
N CYS A 35 5.19 -6.77 -20.34
CA CYS A 35 4.30 -6.79 -21.50
C CYS A 35 3.35 -5.58 -21.59
N GLY A 36 3.46 -4.61 -20.69
CA GLY A 36 2.41 -3.60 -20.51
C GLY A 36 1.05 -4.28 -20.33
N SER A 37 -0.02 -3.67 -20.85
CA SER A 37 -1.38 -4.22 -20.74
C SER A 37 -1.67 -5.40 -21.66
N ARG A 38 -0.73 -5.87 -22.49
CA ARG A 38 -0.98 -6.92 -23.50
C ARG A 38 -0.91 -8.31 -22.90
N LYS A 39 -1.90 -9.15 -23.21
CA LYS A 39 -1.89 -10.55 -22.82
C LYS A 39 -1.07 -11.39 -23.81
N LEU A 40 -0.38 -12.38 -23.27
CA LEU A 40 0.31 -13.41 -24.03
C LEU A 40 -0.61 -14.61 -24.23
N THR A 41 -0.45 -15.30 -25.36
CA THR A 41 -1.15 -16.56 -25.63
C THR A 41 -0.63 -17.68 -24.73
N SER A 42 -1.43 -18.73 -24.53
CA SER A 42 -1.03 -19.89 -23.70
C SER A 42 0.28 -20.54 -24.17
N LYS A 43 0.58 -20.52 -25.47
CA LYS A 43 1.84 -21.05 -26.01
C LYS A 43 3.05 -20.22 -25.55
N ALA A 44 2.92 -18.90 -25.54
CA ALA A 44 3.97 -18.01 -25.06
C ALA A 44 4.16 -18.14 -23.55
N LEU A 45 3.08 -18.26 -22.78
CA LEU A 45 3.15 -18.50 -21.33
C LEU A 45 3.86 -19.82 -21.01
N ALA A 46 3.53 -20.92 -21.69
CA ALA A 46 4.21 -22.21 -21.51
C ALA A 46 5.72 -22.11 -21.81
N SER A 47 6.08 -21.34 -22.85
CA SER A 47 7.47 -21.05 -23.18
C SER A 47 8.20 -20.26 -22.09
N LEU A 48 7.51 -19.32 -21.43
CA LEU A 48 8.07 -18.49 -20.36
C LEU A 48 8.34 -19.27 -19.08
N VAL A 49 7.39 -20.12 -18.67
CA VAL A 49 7.54 -20.95 -17.47
C VAL A 49 8.77 -21.87 -17.57
N SER A 50 9.11 -22.28 -18.78
CA SER A 50 10.27 -23.14 -19.05
C SER A 50 11.61 -22.38 -19.12
N GLN A 51 11.64 -21.06 -18.88
CA GLN A 51 12.87 -20.26 -18.96
C GLN A 51 13.64 -20.29 -17.64
N PRO A 52 14.85 -20.89 -17.59
CA PRO A 52 15.61 -21.01 -16.34
C PRO A 52 16.24 -19.70 -15.86
N HIS A 53 16.27 -18.66 -16.71
CA HIS A 53 16.92 -17.38 -16.38
C HIS A 53 15.93 -16.24 -16.17
N LEU A 54 14.62 -16.51 -16.24
CA LEU A 54 13.59 -15.49 -16.09
C LEU A 54 13.49 -15.05 -14.63
N SER A 55 13.97 -13.85 -14.37
CA SER A 55 14.11 -13.25 -13.05
C SER A 55 13.11 -12.14 -12.74
N LYS A 56 12.56 -11.52 -13.80
CA LYS A 56 11.57 -10.45 -13.69
C LYS A 56 10.42 -10.68 -14.66
N LEU A 57 9.19 -10.63 -14.15
CA LEU A 57 7.99 -10.84 -14.95
C LEU A 57 6.90 -9.86 -14.56
N GLN A 58 6.48 -9.04 -15.51
CA GLN A 58 5.35 -8.13 -15.40
C GLN A 58 4.40 -8.31 -16.57
N ILE A 59 3.18 -8.74 -16.28
CA ILE A 59 2.22 -9.17 -17.31
C ILE A 59 0.78 -8.93 -16.87
N SER A 60 -0.12 -8.86 -17.85
CA SER A 60 -1.56 -8.71 -17.63
C SER A 60 -2.33 -10.03 -17.70
N ASN A 61 -1.65 -11.15 -17.95
CA ASN A 61 -2.22 -12.49 -17.79
C ASN A 61 -2.46 -12.76 -16.30
N SER A 62 -3.55 -13.45 -15.97
CA SER A 62 -3.81 -13.86 -14.58
C SER A 62 -3.14 -15.20 -14.25
N SER A 63 -3.12 -15.56 -12.98
CA SER A 63 -2.65 -16.88 -12.54
C SER A 63 -3.40 -18.02 -13.23
N GLN A 64 -4.70 -17.85 -13.46
CA GLN A 64 -5.50 -18.83 -14.19
C GLN A 64 -4.99 -19.08 -15.61
N ASP A 65 -4.48 -18.04 -16.30
CA ASP A 65 -3.90 -18.16 -17.64
C ASP A 65 -2.62 -19.02 -17.59
N PHE A 66 -1.76 -18.83 -16.58
CA PHE A 66 -0.57 -19.68 -16.36
C PHE A 66 -0.93 -21.13 -16.07
N LEU A 67 -1.86 -21.34 -15.14
CA LEU A 67 -2.29 -22.66 -14.73
C LEU A 67 -2.90 -23.45 -15.92
N ARG A 68 -3.58 -22.76 -16.85
CA ARG A 68 -4.09 -23.38 -18.10
C ARG A 68 -2.99 -23.63 -19.12
N ALA A 69 -2.03 -22.72 -19.24
CA ALA A 69 -0.95 -22.83 -20.20
C ALA A 69 0.00 -24.00 -19.87
N VAL A 70 0.22 -24.26 -18.58
CA VAL A 70 1.12 -25.31 -18.12
C VAL A 70 0.35 -26.60 -17.91
N LYS A 71 0.38 -27.47 -18.92
CA LYS A 71 -0.17 -28.82 -18.83
C LYS A 71 0.82 -29.72 -18.06
N GLY A 72 0.41 -30.21 -16.90
CA GLY A 72 1.15 -31.22 -16.11
C GLY A 72 2.12 -30.66 -15.06
N ASP A 73 2.89 -31.57 -14.45
CA ASP A 73 3.86 -31.26 -13.41
C ASP A 73 5.20 -30.83 -14.01
N ALA A 74 5.25 -29.59 -14.49
CA ALA A 74 6.53 -28.99 -14.89
C ALA A 74 7.50 -29.03 -13.70
N LYS A 75 8.62 -29.75 -13.84
CA LYS A 75 9.61 -29.94 -12.77
C LYS A 75 10.23 -28.64 -12.27
N VAL A 76 10.24 -27.60 -13.09
CA VAL A 76 10.81 -26.28 -12.76
C VAL A 76 9.81 -25.24 -13.24
N PHE A 77 9.14 -24.58 -12.31
CA PHE A 77 8.14 -23.57 -12.60
C PHE A 77 8.63 -22.23 -12.05
N LEU A 78 9.16 -21.36 -12.92
CA LEU A 78 9.59 -20.00 -12.55
C LEU A 78 10.53 -19.94 -11.32
N SER A 79 11.39 -20.95 -11.13
CA SER A 79 12.22 -21.08 -9.92
C SER A 79 13.21 -19.93 -9.71
N SER A 80 13.63 -19.27 -10.79
CA SER A 80 14.58 -18.15 -10.75
C SER A 80 13.90 -16.78 -10.66
N LEU A 81 12.58 -16.75 -10.45
CA LEU A 81 11.79 -15.52 -10.51
C LEU A 81 11.91 -14.77 -9.18
N HIS A 82 12.47 -13.55 -9.25
CA HIS A 82 12.67 -12.68 -8.10
C HIS A 82 11.69 -11.51 -8.08
N HIS A 83 11.17 -11.09 -9.24
CA HIS A 83 10.24 -9.97 -9.34
C HIS A 83 9.01 -10.42 -10.11
N LEU A 84 7.86 -10.44 -9.46
CA LEU A 84 6.59 -10.80 -10.06
C LEU A 84 5.60 -9.65 -9.92
N ARG A 85 5.05 -9.22 -11.04
CA ARG A 85 3.93 -8.29 -11.08
C ARG A 85 2.82 -8.83 -11.97
N ILE A 86 1.65 -9.05 -11.39
CA ILE A 86 0.53 -9.75 -12.04
C ILE A 86 -0.81 -9.06 -11.76
N VAL A 87 -1.79 -9.33 -12.62
CA VAL A 87 -3.18 -8.88 -12.45
C VAL A 87 -4.01 -10.08 -12.03
N GLU A 88 -4.79 -9.94 -10.96
CA GLU A 88 -5.65 -11.02 -10.44
C GLU A 88 -7.08 -10.57 -10.27
N ASP A 89 -8.00 -11.47 -10.59
CA ASP A 89 -9.42 -11.40 -10.24
C ASP A 89 -9.75 -12.28 -9.04
N ASP A 90 -9.03 -13.40 -8.89
CA ASP A 90 -9.19 -14.38 -7.81
C ASP A 90 -7.84 -14.78 -7.19
N LEU A 91 -7.62 -14.36 -5.94
CA LEU A 91 -6.38 -14.69 -5.21
C LEU A 91 -6.24 -16.19 -4.91
N THR A 92 -7.31 -16.99 -5.00
CA THR A 92 -7.23 -18.44 -4.89
C THR A 92 -6.40 -19.05 -6.02
N GLN A 93 -6.53 -18.52 -7.24
CA GLN A 93 -5.73 -18.97 -8.38
C GLN A 93 -4.26 -18.55 -8.21
N PHE A 94 -4.02 -17.37 -7.65
CA PHE A 94 -2.68 -16.91 -7.33
C PHE A 94 -2.00 -17.77 -6.26
N ALA A 95 -2.74 -18.19 -5.22
CA ALA A 95 -2.28 -19.16 -4.23
C ALA A 95 -1.87 -20.50 -4.89
N GLN A 96 -2.64 -21.00 -5.86
CA GLN A 96 -2.28 -22.21 -6.61
C GLN A 96 -1.02 -22.01 -7.46
N LEU A 97 -0.86 -20.83 -8.08
CA LEU A 97 0.34 -20.48 -8.83
C LEU A 97 1.59 -20.48 -7.92
N LEU A 98 1.52 -19.82 -6.76
CA LEU A 98 2.62 -19.78 -5.79
C LEU A 98 3.02 -21.17 -5.30
N ASN A 99 2.06 -22.07 -5.08
CA ASN A 99 2.36 -23.45 -4.70
C ASN A 99 3.12 -24.21 -5.79
N LYS A 100 2.87 -23.92 -7.08
CA LYS A 100 3.66 -24.49 -8.17
C LYS A 100 5.06 -23.87 -8.28
N MET A 101 5.24 -22.63 -7.83
CA MET A 101 6.52 -21.92 -7.87
C MET A 101 7.51 -22.34 -6.78
N ARG A 102 7.17 -23.25 -5.86
CA ARG A 102 8.05 -23.60 -4.73
C ARG A 102 9.39 -24.20 -5.21
N PRO A 103 10.54 -23.85 -4.57
CA PRO A 103 10.69 -22.83 -3.53
C PRO A 103 10.51 -21.41 -4.07
N ILE A 104 9.91 -20.53 -3.27
CA ILE A 104 9.60 -19.15 -3.69
C ILE A 104 10.83 -18.26 -3.44
N GLU A 105 11.44 -17.76 -4.52
CA GLU A 105 12.61 -16.87 -4.46
C GLU A 105 12.26 -15.39 -4.73
N LEU A 106 11.01 -15.01 -4.47
CA LEU A 106 10.50 -13.66 -4.74
C LEU A 106 11.08 -12.64 -3.75
N GLN A 107 11.63 -11.56 -4.32
CA GLN A 107 12.08 -10.36 -3.61
C GLN A 107 11.05 -9.23 -3.72
N THR A 108 10.41 -9.11 -4.88
CA THR A 108 9.34 -8.12 -5.13
C THR A 108 8.09 -8.84 -5.65
N LEU A 109 6.97 -8.64 -4.96
CA LEU A 109 5.66 -9.10 -5.38
C LEU A 109 4.70 -7.91 -5.51
N SER A 110 4.07 -7.77 -6.67
CA SER A 110 3.03 -6.78 -6.92
C SER A 110 1.79 -7.43 -7.55
N ILE A 111 0.67 -7.38 -6.85
CA ILE A 111 -0.61 -7.90 -7.31
C ILE A 111 -1.56 -6.73 -7.55
N ALA A 112 -2.10 -6.64 -8.76
CA ALA A 112 -3.17 -5.71 -9.10
C ALA A 112 -4.51 -6.45 -9.14
N CYS A 113 -5.36 -6.22 -8.14
CA CYS A 113 -6.64 -6.89 -7.99
C CYS A 113 -7.75 -6.16 -8.76
N ILE A 114 -8.45 -6.84 -9.69
CA ILE A 114 -9.57 -6.25 -10.46
C ILE A 114 -10.78 -5.96 -9.54
N GLY A 115 -10.89 -6.66 -8.41
CA GLY A 115 -11.90 -6.46 -7.37
C GLY A 115 -11.29 -6.38 -5.96
N THR A 116 -12.13 -6.24 -4.94
CA THR A 116 -11.70 -6.37 -3.55
C THR A 116 -11.53 -7.86 -3.24
N PRO A 117 -10.32 -8.36 -2.90
CA PRO A 117 -10.15 -9.76 -2.57
C PRO A 117 -10.82 -10.08 -1.23
N LYS A 118 -11.25 -11.32 -1.03
CA LYS A 118 -11.73 -11.76 0.29
C LYS A 118 -10.56 -11.84 1.26
N THR A 119 -10.81 -11.54 2.54
CA THR A 119 -9.82 -11.63 3.62
C THR A 119 -9.13 -13.00 3.65
N MET A 120 -9.91 -14.08 3.56
CA MET A 120 -9.37 -15.45 3.63
C MET A 120 -8.43 -15.78 2.48
N ASP A 121 -8.71 -15.28 1.28
CA ASP A 121 -7.89 -15.54 0.10
C ASP A 121 -6.57 -14.77 0.20
N LEU A 122 -6.63 -13.52 0.68
CA LEU A 122 -5.45 -12.71 0.97
C LEU A 122 -4.57 -13.37 2.05
N ALA A 123 -5.16 -13.74 3.19
CA ALA A 123 -4.44 -14.43 4.26
C ALA A 123 -3.81 -15.75 3.77
N GLY A 124 -4.52 -16.50 2.93
CA GLY A 124 -4.02 -17.73 2.32
C GLY A 124 -2.79 -17.49 1.43
N VAL A 125 -2.81 -16.45 0.59
CA VAL A 125 -1.66 -16.05 -0.24
C VAL A 125 -0.46 -15.66 0.63
N LEU A 126 -0.68 -14.83 1.65
CA LEU A 126 0.41 -14.38 2.55
C LEU A 126 1.02 -15.55 3.32
N LYS A 127 0.20 -16.51 3.76
CA LYS A 127 0.67 -17.72 4.43
C LYS A 127 1.48 -18.64 3.52
N ILE A 128 1.08 -18.80 2.25
CA ILE A 128 1.87 -19.57 1.28
C ILE A 128 3.23 -18.92 1.02
N LEU A 129 3.29 -17.58 0.99
CA LEU A 129 4.56 -16.86 0.88
C LEU A 129 5.46 -17.13 2.09
N GLU A 130 4.92 -17.04 3.31
CA GLU A 130 5.68 -17.35 4.54
C GLU A 130 6.23 -18.78 4.53
N GLU A 131 5.40 -19.77 4.21
CA GLU A 131 5.78 -21.19 4.24
C GLU A 131 6.70 -21.60 3.07
N GLY A 132 6.60 -20.91 1.94
CA GLY A 132 7.26 -21.28 0.69
C GLY A 132 8.51 -20.47 0.36
N SER A 133 8.73 -19.33 1.02
CA SER A 133 9.84 -18.41 0.78
C SER A 133 11.03 -18.69 1.68
N ASN A 134 12.22 -18.36 1.19
CA ASN A 134 13.47 -18.38 1.97
C ASN A 134 13.67 -17.13 2.85
N GLY A 135 12.65 -16.27 3.00
CA GLY A 135 12.72 -15.04 3.79
C GLY A 135 13.21 -13.80 3.03
N ASP A 136 13.48 -13.91 1.73
CA ASP A 136 14.09 -12.84 0.92
C ASP A 136 13.12 -11.75 0.42
N LEU A 137 11.84 -11.82 0.80
CA LEU A 137 10.84 -10.86 0.34
C LEU A 137 11.13 -9.45 0.91
N ARG A 138 11.31 -8.47 0.03
CA ARG A 138 11.63 -7.08 0.37
C ARG A 138 10.49 -6.12 0.08
N GLU A 139 9.66 -6.45 -0.89
CA GLU A 139 8.59 -5.58 -1.35
C GLU A 139 7.33 -6.41 -1.61
N ILE A 140 6.23 -6.02 -0.96
CA ILE A 140 4.90 -6.53 -1.26
C ILE A 140 3.95 -5.37 -1.52
N THR A 141 3.29 -5.44 -2.67
CA THR A 141 2.26 -4.49 -3.07
C THR A 141 1.02 -5.25 -3.49
N ILE A 142 -0.10 -4.98 -2.86
CA ILE A 142 -1.41 -5.51 -3.22
C ILE A 142 -2.28 -4.29 -3.41
N LYS A 143 -2.65 -4.01 -4.66
CA LYS A 143 -3.40 -2.81 -5.01
C LYS A 143 -4.69 -3.18 -5.72
N GLN A 144 -5.77 -2.50 -5.40
CA GLN A 144 -6.99 -2.62 -6.15
C GLN A 144 -6.92 -1.75 -7.41
N VAL A 145 -7.29 -2.33 -8.54
CA VAL A 145 -7.40 -1.60 -9.80
C VAL A 145 -8.56 -0.61 -9.68
N PRO A 146 -8.35 0.69 -9.95
CA PRO A 146 -9.43 1.66 -9.91
C PRO A 146 -10.56 1.28 -10.88
N PRO A 147 -11.83 1.55 -10.55
CA PRO A 147 -12.93 1.36 -11.48
C PRO A 147 -12.72 2.23 -12.72
N LYS A 148 -13.23 1.78 -13.87
CA LYS A 148 -13.14 2.53 -15.13
C LYS A 148 -13.76 3.92 -15.02
N ASN A 149 -14.79 4.05 -14.19
CA ASN A 149 -15.43 5.33 -13.90
C ASN A 149 -14.76 5.99 -12.68
N ARG A 150 -13.92 7.00 -12.92
CA ARG A 150 -13.22 7.74 -11.86
C ARG A 150 -14.16 8.52 -10.93
N PHE A 151 -15.41 8.72 -11.34
CA PHE A 151 -16.42 9.44 -10.56
C PHE A 151 -17.26 8.52 -9.68
N GLU A 152 -17.06 7.20 -9.77
CA GLU A 152 -17.78 6.26 -8.91
C GLU A 152 -17.24 6.39 -7.49
N VAL A 153 -18.07 6.93 -6.59
CA VAL A 153 -17.79 6.92 -5.16
C VAL A 153 -17.78 5.48 -4.71
N VAL A 154 -16.59 4.94 -4.47
CA VAL A 154 -16.47 3.58 -3.99
C VAL A 154 -16.31 3.59 -2.49
N ILE A 155 -17.37 3.11 -1.85
CA ILE A 155 -17.42 2.84 -0.42
C ILE A 155 -16.53 1.61 -0.16
N PRO A 156 -15.68 1.63 0.88
CA PRO A 156 -14.96 0.43 1.29
C PRO A 156 -15.90 -0.75 1.49
N ASP A 157 -15.47 -1.94 1.07
CA ASP A 157 -16.24 -3.15 1.33
C ASP A 157 -16.10 -3.53 2.81
N GLU A 158 -17.14 -3.22 3.61
CA GLU A 158 -17.18 -3.50 5.04
C GLU A 158 -17.16 -5.00 5.36
N THR A 159 -17.45 -5.87 4.38
CA THR A 159 -17.39 -7.32 4.56
C THR A 159 -15.95 -7.86 4.51
N VAL A 160 -15.02 -7.08 3.97
CA VAL A 160 -13.61 -7.40 3.91
C VAL A 160 -12.88 -6.64 5.01
N VAL A 161 -12.42 -7.38 6.00
CA VAL A 161 -11.69 -6.85 7.15
C VAL A 161 -10.27 -7.39 7.12
N ILE A 162 -9.28 -6.51 7.17
CA ILE A 162 -7.87 -6.84 7.32
C ILE A 162 -7.45 -6.49 8.75
N ASP A 163 -7.14 -7.52 9.53
CA ASP A 163 -6.68 -7.40 10.90
C ASP A 163 -5.20 -7.83 11.04
N SER A 164 -4.71 -7.85 12.27
CA SER A 164 -3.34 -8.27 12.58
C SER A 164 -3.07 -9.73 12.18
N MET A 165 -4.06 -10.62 12.31
CA MET A 165 -3.94 -12.04 11.94
C MET A 165 -3.78 -12.22 10.43
N THR A 166 -4.47 -11.41 9.64
CA THR A 166 -4.37 -11.41 8.17
C THR A 166 -2.95 -11.05 7.73
N LEU A 167 -2.31 -10.07 8.38
CA LEU A 167 -0.97 -9.59 8.04
C LEU A 167 0.16 -10.35 8.74
N GLN A 168 -0.15 -11.19 9.74
CA GLN A 168 0.82 -11.94 10.53
C GLN A 168 1.90 -12.69 9.70
N PRO A 169 1.58 -13.35 8.57
CA PRO A 169 2.60 -14.07 7.80
C PRO A 169 3.74 -13.15 7.29
N LEU A 170 3.47 -11.85 7.12
CA LEU A 170 4.49 -10.89 6.69
C LEU A 170 5.56 -10.63 7.75
N LEU A 171 5.33 -10.99 9.01
CA LEU A 171 6.27 -10.78 10.11
C LEU A 171 7.52 -11.66 10.02
N ALA A 172 7.48 -12.72 9.19
CA ALA A 172 8.62 -13.58 8.90
C ALA A 172 9.70 -12.87 8.06
N PHE A 173 9.34 -11.83 7.30
CA PHE A 173 10.23 -11.15 6.36
C PHE A 173 10.87 -9.90 6.99
N LYS A 174 12.01 -10.09 7.68
CA LYS A 174 12.70 -9.01 8.41
C LYS A 174 13.33 -7.94 7.51
N ASP A 175 13.53 -8.28 6.24
CA ASP A 175 14.11 -7.39 5.23
C ASP A 175 13.05 -6.64 4.40
N LEU A 176 11.78 -6.67 4.82
CA LEU A 176 10.73 -5.86 4.19
C LEU A 176 11.08 -4.37 4.26
N THR A 177 11.10 -3.76 3.08
CA THR A 177 11.30 -2.33 2.85
C THR A 177 10.03 -1.65 2.37
N THR A 178 9.14 -2.39 1.70
CA THR A 178 7.88 -1.88 1.18
C THR A 178 6.73 -2.82 1.51
N ILE A 179 5.73 -2.29 2.20
CA ILE A 179 4.43 -2.93 2.40
C ILE A 179 3.37 -1.94 1.95
N SER A 180 2.66 -2.28 0.87
CA SER A 180 1.58 -1.47 0.33
C SER A 180 0.35 -2.33 0.09
N VAL A 181 -0.62 -2.27 1.00
CA VAL A 181 -1.94 -2.90 0.86
C VAL A 181 -2.95 -1.80 0.55
N ASP A 182 -3.02 -1.42 -0.72
CA ASP A 182 -3.91 -0.39 -1.26
C ASP A 182 -5.25 -1.02 -1.70
N LEU A 183 -6.05 -1.41 -0.72
CA LEU A 183 -7.36 -2.02 -0.90
C LEU A 183 -8.44 -1.12 -0.31
N ARG A 184 -9.62 -1.11 -0.94
CA ARG A 184 -10.81 -0.40 -0.44
C ARG A 184 -11.59 -1.31 0.51
N CYS A 185 -11.02 -1.54 1.68
CA CYS A 185 -11.57 -2.42 2.71
C CYS A 185 -11.29 -1.86 4.12
N THR A 186 -11.87 -2.51 5.11
CA THR A 186 -11.71 -2.14 6.52
C THR A 186 -10.39 -2.68 7.06
N PHE A 187 -9.68 -1.88 7.86
CA PHE A 187 -8.54 -2.33 8.66
C PHE A 187 -8.86 -2.22 10.14
N LEU A 188 -8.63 -3.31 10.89
CA LEU A 188 -8.77 -3.37 12.34
C LEU A 188 -7.41 -3.56 12.97
N LEU A 189 -6.74 -2.45 13.27
CA LEU A 189 -5.44 -2.42 13.91
C LEU A 189 -5.43 -1.48 15.10
N THR A 190 -4.74 -1.90 16.14
CA THR A 190 -4.48 -1.15 17.38
C THR A 190 -3.02 -0.70 17.46
N ASP A 191 -2.71 0.18 18.41
CA ASP A 191 -1.33 0.61 18.69
C ASP A 191 -0.37 -0.54 19.00
N ALA A 192 -0.86 -1.56 19.74
CA ALA A 192 -0.05 -2.71 20.13
C ALA A 192 0.29 -3.60 18.92
N GLU A 193 -0.69 -3.84 18.05
CA GLU A 193 -0.49 -4.63 16.84
C GLU A 193 0.43 -3.92 15.85
N LEU A 194 0.25 -2.61 15.67
CA LEU A 194 1.14 -1.81 14.82
C LEU A 194 2.58 -1.78 15.37
N THR A 195 2.75 -1.69 16.69
CA THR A 195 4.06 -1.76 17.33
C THR A 195 4.74 -3.12 17.06
N PHE A 196 4.01 -4.22 17.27
CA PHE A 196 4.51 -5.57 17.01
C PHE A 196 4.90 -5.78 15.54
N MET A 197 4.11 -5.23 14.62
CA MET A 197 4.43 -5.20 13.19
C MET A 197 5.71 -4.41 12.90
N ALA A 198 5.86 -3.22 13.48
CA ALA A 198 7.04 -2.37 13.29
C ALA A 198 8.33 -3.02 13.82
N GLU A 199 8.27 -3.75 14.95
CA GLU A 199 9.40 -4.54 15.47
C GLU A 199 9.85 -5.62 14.48
N ALA A 200 8.92 -6.19 13.71
CA ALA A 200 9.23 -7.20 12.72
C ALA A 200 9.84 -6.62 11.43
N TRP A 201 9.63 -5.33 11.15
CA TRP A 201 10.06 -4.67 9.90
C TRP A 201 10.96 -3.46 10.15
N PRO A 202 12.13 -3.63 10.80
CA PRO A 202 13.00 -2.50 11.16
C PRO A 202 13.57 -1.75 9.95
N ARG A 203 13.55 -2.35 8.76
CA ARG A 203 14.05 -1.79 7.49
C ARG A 203 12.96 -1.12 6.64
N LEU A 204 11.74 -0.99 7.18
CA LEU A 204 10.60 -0.48 6.44
C LEU A 204 10.82 0.98 6.00
N GLN A 205 10.64 1.22 4.70
CA GLN A 205 10.81 2.53 4.05
C GLN A 205 9.47 3.06 3.52
N HIS A 206 8.56 2.16 3.16
CA HIS A 206 7.25 2.49 2.62
C HIS A 206 6.19 1.65 3.33
N LEU A 207 5.26 2.33 4.01
CA LEU A 207 4.06 1.71 4.57
C LEU A 207 2.81 2.37 4.01
N GLN A 208 1.95 1.57 3.41
CA GLN A 208 0.59 1.94 3.04
C GLN A 208 -0.37 0.85 3.46
N LEU A 209 -1.29 1.20 4.38
CA LEU A 209 -2.38 0.32 4.82
C LEU A 209 -3.70 0.99 4.51
N GLY A 210 -4.41 0.44 3.53
CA GLY A 210 -5.66 0.96 3.01
C GLY A 210 -5.49 1.91 1.83
N SER A 211 -6.65 2.28 1.30
CA SER A 211 -6.75 3.21 0.18
C SER A 211 -6.66 4.67 0.63
N MET A 212 -6.51 5.57 -0.34
CA MET A 212 -6.59 7.02 -0.09
C MET A 212 -7.98 7.44 0.43
N GLN A 213 -9.02 6.63 0.21
CA GLN A 213 -10.36 6.83 0.76
C GLN A 213 -10.44 6.43 2.24
N GLY A 214 -9.45 5.70 2.76
CA GLY A 214 -9.35 5.31 4.16
C GLY A 214 -9.91 3.95 4.49
N TRP A 215 -10.18 3.71 5.78
CA TRP A 215 -10.54 2.40 6.33
C TRP A 215 -12.05 2.18 6.43
N GLY A 216 -12.89 3.16 6.08
CA GLY A 216 -14.35 3.07 6.22
C GLY A 216 -14.88 3.16 7.66
N ILE A 217 -14.02 2.96 8.66
CA ILE A 217 -14.32 3.06 10.08
C ILE A 217 -13.34 3.99 10.80
N ASP A 218 -13.65 4.32 12.06
CA ASP A 218 -12.70 4.95 12.97
C ASP A 218 -11.55 3.98 13.26
N THR A 219 -10.32 4.50 13.15
CA THR A 219 -9.09 3.77 13.44
C THR A 219 -8.83 3.72 14.94
N ASN A 220 -8.34 2.57 15.43
CA ASN A 220 -7.87 2.42 16.81
C ASN A 220 -6.36 2.67 16.95
N VAL A 221 -5.68 2.98 15.85
CA VAL A 221 -4.29 3.45 15.89
C VAL A 221 -4.32 4.92 16.33
N THR A 222 -3.54 5.27 17.33
CA THR A 222 -3.39 6.63 17.82
C THR A 222 -1.99 7.16 17.52
N PHE A 223 -1.65 8.32 18.06
CA PHE A 223 -0.27 8.80 18.08
C PHE A 223 0.69 7.83 18.77
N VAL A 224 0.26 7.02 19.73
CA VAL A 224 1.13 6.05 20.39
C VAL A 224 1.65 5.03 19.37
N GLY A 225 0.77 4.46 18.56
CA GLY A 225 1.15 3.56 17.47
C GLY A 225 2.02 4.23 16.42
N LEU A 226 1.71 5.49 16.05
CA LEU A 226 2.52 6.26 15.12
C LEU A 226 3.95 6.48 15.67
N LEU A 227 4.09 6.88 16.93
CA LEU A 227 5.40 7.10 17.57
C LEU A 227 6.21 5.80 17.65
N SER A 228 5.57 4.70 18.03
CA SER A 228 6.19 3.37 18.02
C SER A 228 6.71 3.00 16.63
N LEU A 229 5.90 3.20 15.59
CA LEU A 229 6.29 2.93 14.20
C LEU A 229 7.51 3.77 13.79
N LEU A 230 7.50 5.09 14.05
CA LEU A 230 8.62 5.97 13.69
C LEU A 230 9.91 5.61 14.42
N ARG A 231 9.81 5.23 15.69
CA ARG A 231 10.95 4.79 16.51
C ARG A 231 11.56 3.48 16.01
N LEU A 232 10.71 2.52 15.64
CA LEU A 232 11.13 1.18 15.24
C LEU A 232 11.52 1.09 13.76
N CYS A 233 11.00 1.98 12.92
CA CYS A 233 11.28 2.06 11.48
C CYS A 233 11.92 3.42 11.11
N PRO A 234 13.18 3.68 11.48
CA PRO A 234 13.85 4.97 11.28
C PRO A 234 14.14 5.31 9.80
N ASP A 235 14.00 4.33 8.90
CA ASP A 235 14.16 4.50 7.46
C ASP A 235 12.86 4.81 6.70
N LEU A 236 11.73 4.91 7.40
CA LEU A 236 10.43 5.20 6.82
C LEU A 236 10.44 6.55 6.08
N ARG A 237 9.96 6.58 4.84
CA ARG A 237 9.93 7.75 3.93
C ARG A 237 8.53 8.04 3.41
N TYR A 238 7.72 7.00 3.24
CA TYR A 238 6.36 7.10 2.75
C TYR A 238 5.41 6.42 3.74
N LEU A 239 4.39 7.16 4.16
CA LEU A 239 3.42 6.70 5.15
C LEU A 239 2.00 7.09 4.73
N VAL A 240 1.18 6.08 4.48
CA VAL A 240 -0.28 6.17 4.35
C VAL A 240 -0.88 5.32 5.46
N LEU A 241 -1.34 5.98 6.52
CA LEU A 241 -1.85 5.33 7.71
C LEU A 241 -2.86 6.25 8.42
N PRO A 242 -4.14 5.87 8.46
CA PRO A 242 -5.13 6.50 9.32
C PRO A 242 -4.78 6.32 10.80
N PHE A 243 -4.77 7.40 11.58
CA PHE A 243 -4.68 7.35 13.04
C PHE A 243 -5.61 8.38 13.70
N ASP A 244 -6.11 8.05 14.88
CA ASP A 244 -7.00 8.90 15.68
C ASP A 244 -6.18 9.94 16.43
N ALA A 245 -6.29 11.19 15.98
CA ALA A 245 -5.64 12.33 16.60
C ALA A 245 -6.42 12.89 17.80
N ARG A 246 -7.62 12.39 18.12
CA ARG A 246 -8.43 12.83 19.26
C ARG A 246 -7.88 12.33 20.59
N ALA A 247 -7.16 11.21 20.61
CA ALA A 247 -6.49 10.65 21.79
C ALA A 247 -5.23 11.44 22.25
N HIS A 248 -5.13 12.73 21.88
CA HIS A 248 -4.00 13.62 22.14
C HIS A 248 -3.87 14.12 23.59
N GLU A 249 -4.88 13.95 24.45
CA GLU A 249 -4.91 14.55 25.79
C GLU A 249 -3.75 14.09 26.69
N GLN A 250 -3.04 13.03 26.29
CA GLN A 250 -1.90 12.47 27.02
C GLN A 250 -0.53 12.85 26.41
N LEU A 251 -0.49 13.61 25.31
CA LEU A 251 0.75 13.89 24.58
C LEU A 251 1.27 15.29 24.89
N ASP A 252 2.34 15.34 25.67
CA ASP A 252 3.21 16.50 25.74
C ASP A 252 4.27 16.40 24.63
N ALA A 253 4.20 17.30 23.65
CA ALA A 253 5.16 17.35 22.54
C ALA A 253 6.61 17.51 23.03
N SER A 254 6.83 18.13 24.20
CA SER A 254 8.15 18.27 24.80
C SER A 254 8.69 16.98 25.41
N ALA A 255 7.79 16.05 25.77
CA ALA A 255 8.13 14.73 26.32
C ALA A 255 8.39 13.67 25.22
N ILE A 256 8.16 14.01 23.94
CA ILE A 256 8.43 13.09 22.83
C ILE A 256 9.94 12.88 22.68
N ALA A 257 10.34 11.62 22.81
CA ALA A 257 11.73 11.20 22.75
C ALA A 257 12.33 11.44 21.34
N PRO A 258 13.60 11.87 21.22
CA PRO A 258 14.21 12.18 19.93
C PRO A 258 14.20 11.02 18.93
N GLU A 259 14.27 9.77 19.40
CA GLU A 259 14.21 8.56 18.58
C GLU A 259 12.89 8.37 17.83
N CYS A 260 11.82 9.03 18.27
CA CYS A 260 10.54 9.03 17.55
C CYS A 260 10.51 10.06 16.41
N THR A 261 11.60 10.78 16.17
CA THR A 261 11.69 11.80 15.12
C THR A 261 12.13 11.18 13.80
N ASN A 262 11.40 11.47 12.72
CA ASN A 262 11.72 11.06 11.36
C ASN A 262 11.81 12.28 10.42
N THR A 263 12.99 12.48 9.86
CA THR A 263 13.28 13.61 8.94
C THR A 263 13.09 13.26 7.46
N LYS A 264 12.79 12.01 7.14
CA LYS A 264 12.69 11.49 5.77
C LYS A 264 11.25 11.56 5.24
N ILE A 265 10.26 11.52 6.11
CA ILE A 265 8.85 11.70 5.73
C ILE A 265 8.61 13.19 5.49
N THR A 266 8.31 13.53 4.23
CA THR A 266 7.95 14.90 3.82
C THR A 266 6.45 15.04 3.56
N TYR A 267 5.75 13.93 3.36
CA TYR A 267 4.32 13.88 3.11
C TYR A 267 3.66 12.77 3.91
N LEU A 268 2.56 13.08 4.58
CA LEU A 268 1.80 12.14 5.39
C LEU A 268 0.37 12.03 4.84
N ASN A 269 -0.08 10.81 4.54
CA ASN A 269 -1.48 10.58 4.20
C ASN A 269 -2.19 9.87 5.35
N VAL A 270 -3.26 10.48 5.87
CA VAL A 270 -4.04 9.93 6.99
C VAL A 270 -5.45 9.50 6.56
N SER A 271 -5.68 9.45 5.24
CA SER A 271 -6.92 9.01 4.58
C SER A 271 -8.20 9.59 5.21
N ASN A 272 -9.12 8.78 5.74
CA ASN A 272 -10.37 9.25 6.34
C ASN A 272 -10.30 9.46 7.86
N ALA A 273 -9.10 9.49 8.44
CA ALA A 273 -8.96 9.65 9.88
C ALA A 273 -9.66 10.93 10.37
N PRO A 274 -10.35 10.88 11.52
CA PRO A 274 -10.95 12.06 12.12
C PRO A 274 -9.83 12.98 12.64
N VAL A 275 -9.31 13.84 11.77
CA VAL A 275 -8.36 14.88 12.17
C VAL A 275 -9.15 16.15 12.50
N PRO A 276 -9.15 16.62 13.76
CA PRO A 276 -10.09 17.63 14.24
C PRO A 276 -10.09 18.98 13.50
N PHE A 277 -9.02 19.34 12.79
CA PHE A 277 -8.96 20.56 11.97
C PHE A 277 -9.71 20.45 10.63
N LEU A 278 -10.18 19.26 10.25
CA LEU A 278 -10.85 18.99 8.97
C LEU A 278 -12.37 18.91 9.06
N MET A 279 -12.91 18.80 10.28
CA MET A 279 -14.36 18.65 10.50
C MET A 279 -15.09 19.96 10.77
N THR A 280 -14.39 21.09 10.83
CA THR A 280 -15.02 22.39 11.03
C THR A 280 -15.40 23.00 9.68
N HIS A 281 -16.68 22.91 9.32
CA HIS A 281 -17.19 23.65 8.17
C HIS A 281 -16.93 25.16 8.40
N PRO A 282 -16.53 25.94 7.38
CA PRO A 282 -16.24 27.38 7.55
C PRO A 282 -17.35 28.16 8.27
N VAL A 283 -18.61 27.76 8.03
CA VAL A 283 -19.81 28.33 8.66
C VAL A 283 -19.87 28.07 10.18
N ASP A 284 -19.40 26.91 10.65
CA ASP A 284 -19.38 26.61 12.09
C ASP A 284 -18.30 27.41 12.85
N ARG A 285 -17.31 27.94 12.11
CA ARG A 285 -16.25 28.79 12.66
C ARG A 285 -16.76 30.19 12.96
N GLU A 286 -17.62 30.74 12.11
CA GLU A 286 -18.26 32.05 12.33
C GLU A 286 -19.22 32.05 13.53
N LEU A 287 -19.82 30.91 13.84
CA LEU A 287 -20.75 30.75 14.97
C LEU A 287 -20.05 30.58 16.33
N GLY A 288 -18.71 30.61 16.40
CA GLY A 288 -17.96 30.54 17.66
C GLY A 288 -18.04 29.20 18.41
N VAL A 289 -18.65 28.18 17.80
CA VAL A 289 -18.85 26.84 18.40
C VAL A 289 -17.54 26.05 18.52
N ASN A 290 -16.48 26.44 17.81
CA ASN A 290 -15.31 25.59 17.57
C ASN A 290 -13.99 25.98 18.24
N LYS A 291 -13.99 26.83 19.28
CA LYS A 291 -12.73 27.17 20.01
C LYS A 291 -11.96 25.95 20.55
N ARG A 292 -12.66 24.86 20.90
CA ARG A 292 -12.01 23.60 21.35
C ARG A 292 -11.25 22.91 20.21
N ASN A 293 -11.77 22.95 18.99
CA ASN A 293 -11.17 22.28 17.83
C ASN A 293 -9.90 23.01 17.34
N ASP A 294 -9.85 24.34 17.46
CA ASP A 294 -8.66 25.11 17.11
C ASP A 294 -7.46 24.78 18.03
N ASN A 295 -7.70 24.56 19.33
CA ASN A 295 -6.62 24.18 20.24
C ASN A 295 -6.07 22.78 19.91
N LEU A 296 -6.98 21.84 19.66
CA LEU A 296 -6.64 20.47 19.29
C LEU A 296 -5.85 20.41 17.96
N ALA A 297 -6.26 21.19 16.96
CA ALA A 297 -5.51 21.35 15.71
C ALA A 297 -4.05 21.79 15.94
N LYS A 298 -3.84 22.79 16.80
CA LYS A 298 -2.50 23.28 17.14
C LYS A 298 -1.69 22.26 17.91
N VAL A 299 -2.30 21.49 18.81
CA VAL A 299 -1.61 20.40 19.52
C VAL A 299 -1.13 19.33 18.53
N VAL A 300 -2.02 18.87 17.65
CA VAL A 300 -1.70 17.90 16.60
C VAL A 300 -0.59 18.41 15.69
N ALA A 301 -0.69 19.66 15.22
CA ALA A 301 0.34 20.27 14.39
C ALA A 301 1.71 20.33 15.08
N ARG A 302 1.75 20.72 16.37
CA ARG A 302 3.00 20.76 17.15
C ARG A 302 3.60 19.37 17.34
N VAL A 303 2.78 18.37 17.65
CA VAL A 303 3.23 16.97 17.76
C VAL A 303 3.80 16.50 16.42
N LEU A 304 3.08 16.72 15.31
CA LEU A 304 3.53 16.33 13.97
C LEU A 304 4.81 17.05 13.53
N LEU A 305 4.94 18.35 13.79
CA LEU A 305 6.18 19.09 13.48
C LEU A 305 7.35 18.64 14.36
N ARG A 306 7.08 18.19 15.58
CA ARG A 306 8.10 17.63 16.47
C ARG A 306 8.60 16.29 15.96
N VAL A 307 7.70 15.39 15.58
CA VAL A 307 8.07 14.03 15.13
C VAL A 307 8.48 13.98 13.67
N LEU A 308 7.94 14.85 12.82
CA LEU A 308 8.17 14.92 11.37
C LEU A 308 8.61 16.35 11.00
N PRO A 309 9.81 16.80 11.39
CA PRO A 309 10.23 18.19 11.24
C PRO A 309 10.35 18.65 9.78
N ASN A 310 10.42 17.74 8.82
CA ASN A 310 10.47 18.02 7.38
C ASN A 310 9.11 17.84 6.68
N LEU A 311 8.03 17.60 7.43
CA LEU A 311 6.69 17.46 6.88
C LEU A 311 6.28 18.76 6.15
N CYS A 312 6.00 18.66 4.87
CA CYS A 312 5.59 19.79 4.02
C CYS A 312 4.16 19.64 3.49
N GLY A 313 3.51 18.49 3.71
CA GLY A 313 2.11 18.29 3.33
C GLY A 313 1.46 17.14 4.08
N ILE A 314 0.15 17.26 4.26
CA ILE A 314 -0.71 16.20 4.78
C ILE A 314 -1.87 16.04 3.81
N GLY A 315 -2.25 14.80 3.48
CA GLY A 315 -3.44 14.53 2.70
C GLY A 315 -4.33 13.45 3.30
N GLY A 316 -5.48 13.27 2.67
CA GLY A 316 -6.46 12.25 3.03
C GLY A 316 -7.69 12.31 2.14
N SER A 317 -8.73 11.55 2.51
CA SER A 317 -9.93 11.33 1.68
C SER A 317 -10.74 12.60 1.47
N TRP A 318 -10.69 13.54 2.42
CA TRP A 318 -11.37 14.84 2.33
C TRP A 318 -10.91 15.68 1.13
N LEU A 319 -9.73 15.40 0.57
CA LEU A 319 -9.25 16.03 -0.65
C LEU A 319 -10.06 15.62 -1.89
N TYR A 320 -10.73 14.47 -1.83
CA TYR A 320 -11.46 13.88 -2.94
C TYR A 320 -12.98 14.04 -2.80
N HIS A 321 -13.49 14.35 -1.60
CA HIS A 321 -14.93 14.51 -1.34
C HIS A 321 -15.49 15.91 -1.62
N GLY A 322 -14.73 16.77 -2.31
CA GLY A 322 -15.24 18.04 -2.81
C GLY A 322 -16.21 17.85 -4.00
N GLY A 323 -17.49 17.57 -3.72
CA GLY A 323 -18.54 17.60 -4.72
C GLY A 323 -18.67 18.99 -5.35
N GLU A 324 -18.70 19.04 -6.69
CA GLU A 324 -19.01 20.13 -7.66
C GLU A 324 -18.48 21.56 -7.45
N THR A 325 -18.02 21.94 -6.26
CA THR A 325 -17.68 23.33 -5.91
C THR A 325 -16.19 23.57 -5.73
N GLY A 326 -15.33 22.53 -5.68
CA GLY A 326 -13.86 22.65 -5.62
C GLY A 326 -13.27 23.33 -4.37
N THR A 327 -14.06 24.14 -3.66
CA THR A 327 -13.64 25.05 -2.60
C THR A 327 -13.24 24.34 -1.31
N VAL A 328 -13.91 23.24 -0.94
CA VAL A 328 -13.69 22.57 0.36
C VAL A 328 -12.32 21.87 0.42
N ALA A 329 -11.89 21.22 -0.67
CA ALA A 329 -10.61 20.52 -0.72
C ALA A 329 -9.42 21.52 -0.72
N GLU A 330 -9.54 22.62 -1.46
CA GLU A 330 -8.54 23.70 -1.46
C GLU A 330 -8.42 24.36 -0.07
N MET A 331 -9.56 24.60 0.61
CA MET A 331 -9.56 25.14 1.97
C MET A 331 -8.90 24.20 2.98
N GLY A 332 -9.14 22.88 2.88
CA GLY A 332 -8.50 21.89 3.74
C GLY A 332 -6.97 21.93 3.63
N TRP A 333 -6.43 21.91 2.40
CA TRP A 333 -4.98 22.04 2.17
C TRP A 333 -4.40 23.34 2.73
N LEU A 334 -5.07 24.46 2.45
CA LEU A 334 -4.64 25.77 2.92
C LEU A 334 -4.62 25.83 4.45
N LEU A 335 -5.61 25.27 5.13
CA LEU A 335 -5.70 25.25 6.59
C LEU A 335 -4.57 24.44 7.23
N VAL A 336 -4.28 23.25 6.71
CA VAL A 336 -3.19 22.42 7.25
C VAL A 336 -1.84 23.06 6.98
N GLY A 337 -1.59 23.45 5.73
CA GLY A 337 -0.35 24.11 5.35
C GLY A 337 -0.13 25.40 6.15
N HIS A 338 -1.17 26.20 6.34
CA HIS A 338 -1.11 27.42 7.14
C HIS A 338 -0.87 27.13 8.62
N THR A 339 -1.55 26.16 9.23
CA THR A 339 -1.35 25.80 10.64
C THR A 339 0.07 25.28 10.87
N LEU A 340 0.56 24.39 10.01
CA LEU A 340 1.93 23.89 10.06
C LEU A 340 2.94 25.04 9.88
N THR A 341 2.67 25.98 8.97
CA THR A 341 3.55 27.14 8.73
C THR A 341 3.56 28.07 9.94
N GLN A 342 2.41 28.37 10.54
CA GLN A 342 2.30 29.23 11.72
C GLN A 342 3.04 28.65 12.92
N GLU A 343 2.86 27.36 13.21
CA GLU A 343 3.55 26.69 14.33
C GLU A 343 5.07 26.59 14.07
N ARG A 344 5.49 26.46 12.81
CA ARG A 344 6.91 26.48 12.45
C ARG A 344 7.57 27.84 12.69
N VAL A 345 6.85 28.94 12.44
CA VAL A 345 7.34 30.29 12.76
C VAL A 345 7.41 30.49 14.28
N ALA A 346 6.40 30.02 15.01
CA ALA A 346 6.32 30.16 16.48
C ALA A 346 7.40 29.36 17.23
N THR A 347 7.92 28.28 16.66
CA THR A 347 8.97 27.44 17.28
C THR A 347 10.39 27.95 17.04
N VAL A 348 10.58 28.90 16.11
CA VAL A 348 11.91 29.45 15.74
C VAL A 348 12.20 30.80 16.41
N GLY A 349 11.17 31.50 16.92
CA GLY A 349 11.28 32.79 17.61
C GLY A 349 11.33 32.67 19.13
#